data_AF-A0A668S6W7-F1
#
_entry.id   AF-A0A668S6W7-F1
#
_cell.length_a   1.000
_cell.length_b   1.000
_cell.length_c   1.000
_cell.angle_alpha   90.00
_cell.angle_beta   90.00
_cell.angle_gamma   90.00
#
_symmetry.space_group_name_H-M   'P 1'
#
loop_
_entity.id
_entity.type
_entity.pdbx_description
1 polymer ?
#
loop_
_entity_poly.entity_id
_entity_poly.type
_entity_poly.pdbx_seq_one_letter_code
_entity_poly.pdbx_strand_id
1 'polypeptide(L)'
;CPRTTALPLQEFIASLDDNCLPKILQVCSGVYFQGSIYEISGSEVCFSTGDLIKVTKIELLSVSCQDVANNETFELPISHTGLFKVVPEEMPYSTVEEMVSLRPVGLDSSLPFTFSSHSKMTIGNLALGAGTALTVLSVEKHKDQEDQVRCLIRGQQEASAEVCIPVSFRGEFYECESEERFTLREIMSSSSLRSRRFRFVNATKCDRPLILSPVYHVQAVMNCKNSLLFNYLTTI
;
A
#
# COMPACT_ATOMS: atom_id res chain seq x y z
N CYS A 1 12.16 0.71 -31.18
CA CYS A 1 10.74 0.38 -30.89
C CYS A 1 10.59 0.19 -29.39
N PRO A 2 9.77 0.98 -28.67
CA PRO A 2 9.46 0.63 -27.29
C PRO A 2 8.66 -0.67 -27.31
N ARG A 3 9.02 -1.64 -26.48
CA ARG A 3 8.29 -2.89 -26.35
C ARG A 3 6.92 -2.57 -25.76
N THR A 4 5.86 -2.75 -26.54
CA THR A 4 4.49 -2.73 -26.03
C THR A 4 4.32 -3.99 -25.18
N THR A 5 4.51 -3.89 -23.87
CA THR A 5 4.26 -4.99 -22.94
C THR A 5 2.75 -5.10 -22.72
N ALA A 6 2.17 -6.23 -23.07
CA ALA A 6 0.80 -6.55 -22.69
C ALA A 6 0.75 -6.74 -21.17
N LEU A 7 -0.23 -6.09 -20.52
CA LEU A 7 -0.44 -6.11 -19.07
C LEU A 7 -1.92 -6.39 -18.81
N PRO A 8 -2.27 -7.11 -17.72
CA PRO A 8 -3.65 -7.20 -17.27
C PRO A 8 -4.27 -5.82 -17.07
N LEU A 9 -5.54 -5.64 -17.47
CA LEU A 9 -6.22 -4.35 -17.38
C LEU A 9 -6.28 -3.83 -15.94
N GLN A 10 -6.39 -4.73 -14.96
CA GLN A 10 -6.34 -4.39 -13.53
C GLN A 10 -4.99 -3.79 -13.14
N GLU A 11 -3.88 -4.44 -13.46
CA GLU A 11 -2.53 -3.93 -13.20
C GLU A 11 -2.30 -2.57 -13.87
N PHE A 12 -2.79 -2.41 -15.11
CA PHE A 12 -2.74 -1.14 -15.80
C PHE A 12 -3.51 -0.05 -15.04
N ILE A 13 -4.77 -0.30 -14.67
CA ILE A 13 -5.59 0.65 -13.91
C ILE A 13 -4.93 1.02 -12.57
N ALA A 14 -4.37 0.05 -11.84
CA ALA A 14 -3.67 0.29 -10.57
C ALA A 14 -2.44 1.20 -10.71
N SER A 15 -1.83 1.24 -11.91
CA SER A 15 -0.66 2.05 -12.22
C SER A 15 -0.98 3.46 -12.72
N LEU A 16 -2.24 3.76 -13.00
CA LEU A 16 -2.64 5.05 -13.58
C LEU A 16 -2.70 6.13 -12.51
N ASP A 17 -2.02 7.24 -12.79
CA ASP A 17 -2.28 8.53 -12.18
C ASP A 17 -3.33 9.26 -13.02
N ASP A 18 -4.32 9.89 -12.38
CA ASP A 18 -5.34 10.70 -13.05
C ASP A 18 -4.72 11.80 -13.93
N ASN A 19 -3.55 12.33 -13.54
CA ASN A 19 -2.82 13.33 -14.32
C ASN A 19 -2.28 12.79 -15.66
N CYS A 20 -2.25 11.46 -15.82
CA CYS A 20 -1.73 10.80 -17.02
C CYS A 20 -2.82 10.45 -18.04
N LEU A 21 -4.08 10.76 -17.75
CA LEU A 21 -5.22 10.52 -18.64
C LEU A 21 -5.38 11.66 -19.67
N PRO A 22 -5.92 11.38 -20.88
CA PRO A 22 -6.42 10.08 -21.33
C PRO A 22 -5.31 9.12 -21.78
N LYS A 23 -5.56 7.82 -21.66
CA LYS A 23 -4.68 6.74 -22.17
C LYS A 23 -5.41 5.88 -23.18
N ILE A 24 -4.75 5.52 -24.28
CA ILE A 24 -5.29 4.61 -25.30
C ILE A 24 -4.69 3.22 -25.09
N LEU A 25 -5.57 2.24 -24.98
CA LEU A 25 -5.26 0.83 -24.84
C LEU A 25 -5.73 0.09 -26.08
N GLN A 26 -5.00 -0.95 -26.44
CA GLN A 26 -5.44 -1.92 -27.43
C GLN A 26 -5.72 -3.24 -26.71
N VAL A 27 -6.91 -3.78 -26.91
CA VAL A 27 -7.28 -5.09 -26.36
C VAL A 27 -6.47 -6.15 -27.09
N CYS A 28 -5.59 -6.86 -26.38
CA CYS A 28 -4.88 -8.00 -26.95
C CYS A 28 -5.74 -9.27 -26.84
N SER A 29 -6.17 -9.59 -25.64
CA SER A 29 -7.03 -10.74 -25.30
C SER A 29 -7.53 -10.58 -23.87
N GLY A 30 -8.55 -11.35 -23.48
CA GLY A 30 -9.01 -11.38 -22.10
C GLY A 30 -10.36 -12.07 -21.93
N VAL A 31 -10.68 -12.35 -20.68
CA VAL A 31 -12.03 -12.72 -20.22
C VAL A 31 -12.44 -11.70 -19.17
N TYR A 32 -13.71 -11.35 -19.15
CA TYR A 32 -14.29 -10.46 -18.14
C TYR A 32 -15.51 -11.13 -17.53
N PHE A 33 -15.82 -10.79 -16.29
CA PHE A 33 -17.01 -11.30 -15.64
C PHE A 33 -18.24 -10.65 -16.26
N GLN A 34 -19.28 -11.45 -16.48
CA GLN A 34 -20.56 -10.94 -16.96
C GLN A 34 -21.04 -9.82 -16.02
N GLY A 35 -21.46 -8.71 -16.61
CA GLY A 35 -21.86 -7.52 -15.89
C GLY A 35 -20.71 -6.66 -15.33
N SER A 36 -19.51 -6.76 -15.90
CA SER A 36 -18.40 -5.85 -15.56
C SER A 36 -18.24 -4.67 -16.52
N ILE A 37 -18.86 -4.77 -17.70
CA ILE A 37 -18.68 -3.82 -18.80
C ILE A 37 -20.04 -3.38 -19.34
N TYR A 38 -20.28 -2.07 -19.29
CA TYR A 38 -21.52 -1.48 -19.78
C TYR A 38 -21.25 -0.22 -20.60
N GLU A 39 -22.13 0.03 -21.56
CA GLU A 39 -22.33 1.36 -22.10
C GLU A 39 -23.00 2.25 -21.05
N ILE A 40 -22.82 3.58 -21.15
CA ILE A 40 -23.56 4.54 -20.30
C ILE A 40 -25.09 4.35 -20.39
N SER A 41 -25.59 3.79 -21.50
CA SER A 41 -27.00 3.43 -21.70
C SER A 41 -27.48 2.25 -20.85
N GLY A 42 -26.57 1.56 -20.14
CA GLY A 42 -26.86 0.37 -19.32
C GLY A 42 -26.81 -0.95 -20.09
N SER A 43 -26.51 -0.91 -21.40
CA SER A 43 -26.34 -2.13 -22.21
C SER A 43 -24.99 -2.78 -21.93
N GLU A 44 -24.98 -4.09 -21.68
CA GLU A 44 -23.73 -4.86 -21.55
C GLU A 44 -22.99 -4.90 -22.89
N VAL A 45 -21.67 -4.73 -22.87
CA VAL A 45 -20.84 -4.68 -24.08
C VAL A 45 -19.65 -5.63 -23.96
N CYS A 46 -19.17 -6.14 -25.09
CA CYS A 46 -17.98 -7.00 -25.17
C CYS A 46 -16.80 -6.29 -25.83
N PHE A 47 -15.59 -6.72 -25.46
CA PHE A 47 -14.35 -6.33 -26.10
C PHE A 47 -13.86 -7.43 -27.04
N SER A 48 -13.46 -7.04 -28.24
CA SER A 48 -12.78 -7.89 -29.21
C SER A 48 -11.28 -7.58 -29.22
N THR A 49 -10.47 -8.60 -29.54
CA THR A 49 -9.05 -8.38 -29.84
C THR A 49 -8.90 -7.34 -30.94
N GLY A 50 -8.06 -6.34 -30.69
CA GLY A 50 -7.80 -5.23 -31.58
C GLY A 50 -8.58 -3.95 -31.25
N ASP A 51 -9.61 -4.03 -30.40
CA ASP A 51 -10.39 -2.86 -29.98
C ASP A 51 -9.51 -1.81 -29.30
N LEU A 52 -9.75 -0.55 -29.64
CA LEU A 52 -9.09 0.59 -29.02
C LEU A 52 -10.00 1.22 -27.97
N ILE A 53 -9.48 1.30 -26.75
CA ILE A 53 -10.18 1.86 -25.58
C ILE A 53 -9.41 3.09 -25.13
N LYS A 54 -10.05 4.25 -25.12
CA LYS A 54 -9.49 5.48 -24.56
C LYS A 54 -10.03 5.67 -23.14
N VAL A 55 -9.23 5.36 -22.13
CA VAL A 55 -9.53 5.67 -20.73
C VAL A 55 -9.47 7.18 -20.54
N THR A 56 -10.56 7.78 -20.07
CA THR A 56 -10.70 9.24 -19.92
C THR A 56 -10.80 9.69 -18.46
N LYS A 57 -11.31 8.85 -17.57
CA LYS A 57 -11.43 9.16 -16.14
C LYS A 57 -11.34 7.88 -15.32
N ILE A 58 -10.74 7.97 -14.15
CA ILE A 58 -10.76 6.93 -13.12
C ILE A 58 -11.25 7.58 -11.83
N GLU A 59 -12.03 6.86 -11.04
CA GLU A 59 -12.57 7.35 -9.78
C GLU A 59 -12.63 6.22 -8.76
N LEU A 60 -12.01 6.43 -7.60
CA LEU A 60 -12.07 5.46 -6.50
C LEU A 60 -13.48 5.48 -5.89
N LEU A 61 -14.22 4.39 -6.05
CA LEU A 61 -15.58 4.27 -5.52
C LEU A 61 -15.58 3.79 -4.07
N SER A 62 -14.81 2.73 -3.84
CA SER A 62 -14.93 1.89 -2.66
C SER A 62 -13.64 1.10 -2.45
N VAL A 63 -13.59 0.39 -1.33
CA VAL A 63 -12.48 -0.47 -0.96
C VAL A 63 -13.04 -1.85 -0.65
N SER A 64 -12.51 -2.83 -1.34
CA SER A 64 -12.71 -4.24 -1.03
C SER A 64 -11.87 -4.62 0.17
N CYS A 65 -12.51 -5.22 1.16
CA CYS A 65 -11.91 -5.68 2.40
C CYS A 65 -11.96 -7.20 2.42
N GLN A 66 -10.81 -7.86 2.31
CA GLN A 66 -10.70 -9.31 2.36
C GLN A 66 -10.14 -9.75 3.72
N ASP A 67 -10.88 -10.60 4.45
CA ASP A 67 -10.40 -11.24 5.67
C ASP A 67 -9.35 -12.31 5.32
N VAL A 68 -8.15 -12.16 5.88
CA VAL A 68 -7.01 -13.04 5.61
C VAL A 68 -7.25 -14.48 6.11
N ALA A 69 -8.06 -14.67 7.13
CA ALA A 69 -8.26 -15.98 7.76
C ALA A 69 -9.24 -16.88 6.98
N ASN A 70 -10.27 -16.30 6.37
CA ASN A 70 -11.33 -17.07 5.70
C ASN A 70 -11.59 -16.66 4.24
N ASN A 71 -10.87 -15.65 3.72
CA ASN A 71 -11.05 -15.09 2.39
C ASN A 71 -12.46 -14.53 2.11
N GLU A 72 -13.23 -14.23 3.16
CA GLU A 72 -14.49 -13.51 2.99
C GLU A 72 -14.20 -12.07 2.62
N THR A 73 -14.95 -11.58 1.63
CA THR A 73 -14.78 -10.23 1.11
C THR A 73 -16.07 -9.43 1.31
N PHE A 74 -15.92 -8.20 1.76
CA PHE A 74 -16.99 -7.21 1.81
C PHE A 74 -16.46 -5.88 1.30
N GLU A 75 -17.37 -4.96 0.98
CA GLU A 75 -17.00 -3.68 0.37
C GLU A 75 -17.40 -2.52 1.27
N LEU A 76 -16.52 -1.52 1.35
CA LEU A 76 -16.77 -0.28 2.07
C LEU A 76 -16.72 0.91 1.13
N PRO A 77 -17.63 1.89 1.28
CA PRO A 77 -17.56 3.12 0.49
C PRO A 77 -16.31 3.91 0.87
N ILE A 78 -15.71 4.64 -0.09
CA ILE A 78 -14.53 5.47 0.20
C ILE A 78 -14.81 6.59 1.23
N SER A 79 -16.08 6.92 1.45
CA SER A 79 -16.55 7.86 2.48
C SER A 79 -16.69 7.22 3.87
N HIS A 80 -16.33 5.96 4.06
CA HIS A 80 -16.37 5.29 5.35
C HIS A 80 -15.45 5.99 6.36
N THR A 81 -15.99 6.29 7.55
CA THR A 81 -15.30 7.05 8.60
C THR A 81 -14.59 6.18 9.64
N GLY A 82 -14.66 4.86 9.51
CA GLY A 82 -13.95 3.93 10.38
C GLY A 82 -12.43 4.07 10.22
N LEU A 83 -11.73 3.80 11.32
CA LEU A 83 -10.28 3.88 11.41
C LEU A 83 -9.65 2.50 11.42
N PHE A 84 -8.45 2.43 10.84
CA PHE A 84 -7.70 1.21 10.62
C PHE A 84 -6.30 1.34 11.23
N LYS A 85 -5.79 0.25 11.79
CA LYS A 85 -4.40 0.13 12.27
C LYS A 85 -3.63 -0.82 11.38
N VAL A 86 -2.39 -0.48 11.07
CA VAL A 86 -1.46 -1.37 10.35
C VAL A 86 -1.15 -2.58 11.22
N VAL A 87 -1.20 -3.76 10.62
CA VAL A 87 -0.70 -5.00 11.23
C VAL A 87 0.78 -5.14 10.88
N PRO A 88 1.68 -5.30 11.86
CA PRO A 88 3.08 -5.64 11.59
C PRO A 88 3.21 -6.93 10.78
N GLU A 89 4.23 -7.01 9.94
CA GLU A 89 4.51 -8.25 9.20
C GLU A 89 4.98 -9.36 10.14
N GLU A 90 4.56 -10.60 9.85
CA GLU A 90 5.01 -11.78 10.60
C GLU A 90 6.44 -12.20 10.24
N MET A 91 6.85 -11.89 8.99
CA MET A 91 8.20 -12.17 8.51
C MET A 91 9.14 -11.02 8.86
N PRO A 92 10.38 -11.30 9.32
CA PRO A 92 11.33 -10.25 9.63
C PRO A 92 11.79 -9.49 8.40
N TYR A 93 12.06 -8.21 8.59
CA TYR A 93 12.82 -7.40 7.66
C TYR A 93 14.32 -7.70 7.81
N SER A 94 15.01 -7.74 6.67
CA SER A 94 16.43 -8.10 6.60
C SER A 94 17.35 -6.90 6.82
N THR A 95 16.85 -5.68 6.59
CA THR A 95 17.56 -4.41 6.80
C THR A 95 16.66 -3.35 7.41
N VAL A 96 17.27 -2.30 7.95
CA VAL A 96 16.54 -1.12 8.44
C VAL A 96 15.94 -0.32 7.27
N GLU A 97 16.63 -0.28 6.14
CA GLU A 97 16.18 0.36 4.90
C GLU A 97 14.82 -0.19 4.43
N GLU A 98 14.61 -1.51 4.48
CA GLU A 98 13.32 -2.12 4.12
C GLU A 98 12.18 -1.53 4.97
N MET A 99 12.33 -1.45 6.29
CA MET A 99 11.29 -0.89 7.18
C MET A 99 11.02 0.59 6.90
N VAL A 100 12.08 1.37 6.68
CA VAL A 100 12.00 2.81 6.38
C VAL A 100 11.34 3.05 5.02
N SER A 101 11.65 2.23 4.01
CA SER A 101 11.08 2.33 2.66
C SER A 101 9.56 2.10 2.62
N LEU A 102 9.02 1.42 3.63
CA LEU A 102 7.59 1.16 3.78
C LEU A 102 6.83 2.27 4.52
N ARG A 103 7.51 3.37 4.90
CA ARG A 103 6.81 4.51 5.51
C ARG A 103 6.09 5.35 4.44
N PRO A 104 4.87 5.85 4.72
CA PRO A 104 4.15 6.70 3.78
C PRO A 104 4.89 8.01 3.53
N VAL A 105 5.19 8.29 2.26
CA VAL A 105 5.79 9.56 1.84
C VAL A 105 4.68 10.59 1.65
N GLY A 106 4.81 11.76 2.27
CA GLY A 106 3.87 12.88 2.10
C GLY A 106 2.64 12.85 3.03
N LEU A 107 2.52 11.83 3.89
CA LEU A 107 1.73 11.95 5.12
C LEU A 107 2.68 12.46 6.21
N ASP A 108 2.26 13.48 6.95
CA ASP A 108 3.05 14.13 8.03
C ASP A 108 3.41 13.18 9.21
N SER A 109 3.16 11.88 9.08
CA SER A 109 3.18 10.87 10.14
C SER A 109 4.09 9.66 9.89
N SER A 110 5.00 9.72 8.91
CA SER A 110 5.92 8.61 8.61
C SER A 110 6.85 8.21 9.77
N LEU A 111 7.04 9.12 10.73
CA LEU A 111 7.87 8.99 11.92
C LEU A 111 7.16 9.65 13.12
N PRO A 112 7.38 9.19 14.36
CA PRO A 112 8.25 8.08 14.72
C PRO A 112 7.59 6.70 14.55
N PHE A 113 8.39 5.67 14.25
CA PHE A 113 7.96 4.27 14.38
C PHE A 113 8.95 3.48 15.23
N THR A 114 8.51 2.36 15.81
CA THR A 114 9.35 1.53 16.68
C THR A 114 9.54 0.16 16.06
N PHE A 115 10.75 -0.37 16.14
CA PHE A 115 11.09 -1.73 15.76
C PHE A 115 11.97 -2.39 16.82
N SER A 116 12.18 -3.69 16.69
CA SER A 116 13.13 -4.44 17.51
C SER A 116 13.85 -5.48 16.66
N SER A 117 15.01 -5.93 17.13
CA SER A 117 15.70 -7.08 16.56
C SER A 117 15.46 -8.30 17.44
N HIS A 118 15.19 -9.44 16.82
CA HIS A 118 15.11 -10.72 17.54
C HIS A 118 16.47 -11.20 18.05
N SER A 119 17.56 -10.74 17.44
CA SER A 119 18.93 -11.05 17.83
C SER A 119 19.61 -9.87 18.52
N LYS A 120 20.63 -10.16 19.34
CA LYS A 120 21.52 -9.11 19.88
C LYS A 120 22.15 -8.33 18.73
N MET A 121 22.25 -7.01 18.90
CA MET A 121 22.85 -6.12 17.90
C MET A 121 24.08 -5.44 18.51
N THR A 122 25.08 -5.17 17.67
CA THR A 122 26.24 -4.35 18.06
C THR A 122 26.38 -3.21 17.06
N ILE A 123 26.30 -1.98 17.54
CA ILE A 123 26.42 -0.76 16.74
C ILE A 123 27.60 0.03 17.30
N GLY A 124 28.75 -0.01 16.61
CA GLY A 124 30.00 0.50 17.15
C GLY A 124 30.35 -0.17 18.48
N ASN A 125 30.41 0.63 19.56
CA ASN A 125 30.70 0.14 20.92
C ASN A 125 29.43 -0.18 21.73
N LEU A 126 28.24 0.05 21.18
CA LEU A 126 26.97 -0.16 21.85
C LEU A 126 26.46 -1.58 21.53
N ALA A 127 26.31 -2.41 22.57
CA ALA A 127 25.65 -3.71 22.46
C ALA A 127 24.20 -3.60 22.94
N LEU A 128 23.25 -3.95 22.07
CA LEU A 128 21.82 -4.00 22.37
C LEU A 128 21.36 -5.44 22.53
N GLY A 129 20.55 -5.68 23.55
CA GLY A 129 19.92 -6.98 23.77
C GLY A 129 18.88 -7.29 22.70
N ALA A 130 18.62 -8.59 22.48
CA ALA A 130 17.47 -9.03 21.70
C ALA A 130 16.17 -8.44 22.29
N GLY A 131 15.25 -8.03 21.42
CA GLY A 131 13.97 -7.42 21.79
C GLY A 131 14.07 -5.96 22.27
N THR A 132 15.25 -5.33 22.23
CA THR A 132 15.36 -3.90 22.59
C THR A 132 14.58 -3.07 21.58
N ALA A 133 13.62 -2.28 22.07
CA ALA A 133 12.83 -1.38 21.26
C ALA A 133 13.65 -0.15 20.82
N LEU A 134 13.60 0.14 19.53
CA LEU A 134 14.29 1.23 18.85
C LEU A 134 13.24 2.10 18.16
N THR A 135 13.06 3.34 18.63
CA THR A 135 12.12 4.29 18.03
C THR A 135 12.86 5.20 17.05
N VAL A 136 12.58 5.07 15.75
CA VAL A 136 13.17 5.92 14.71
C VAL A 136 12.60 7.33 14.83
N LEU A 137 13.49 8.31 14.97
CA LEU A 137 13.15 9.74 15.09
C LEU A 137 13.30 10.47 13.75
N SER A 138 14.35 10.14 12.98
CA SER A 138 14.64 10.77 11.69
C SER A 138 15.54 9.89 10.82
N VAL A 139 15.47 10.10 9.51
CA VAL A 139 16.41 9.54 8.53
C VAL A 139 17.37 10.65 8.11
N GLU A 140 18.65 10.47 8.37
CA GLU A 140 19.74 11.42 8.11
C GLU A 140 20.42 11.07 6.79
N LYS A 141 20.24 11.96 5.79
CA LYS A 141 20.81 11.77 4.45
C LYS A 141 22.13 12.54 4.31
N HIS A 142 23.19 11.84 3.92
CA HIS A 142 24.51 12.45 3.75
C HIS A 142 24.99 12.29 2.31
N LYS A 143 25.50 13.36 1.69
CA LYS A 143 25.91 13.35 0.28
C LYS A 143 27.05 12.38 -0.05
N ASP A 144 27.93 12.13 0.92
CA ASP A 144 29.17 11.37 0.76
C ASP A 144 29.30 10.22 1.77
N GLN A 145 28.25 9.94 2.53
CA GLN A 145 28.22 8.87 3.53
C GLN A 145 26.92 8.08 3.40
N GLU A 146 26.93 6.86 3.91
CA GLU A 146 25.74 6.03 3.98
C GLU A 146 24.66 6.67 4.87
N ASP A 147 23.43 6.68 4.37
CA ASP A 147 22.25 7.17 5.10
C ASP A 147 22.12 6.45 6.45
N GLN A 148 21.78 7.20 7.48
CA GLN A 148 21.64 6.71 8.85
C GLN A 148 20.22 6.95 9.33
N VAL A 149 19.72 6.09 10.21
CA VAL A 149 18.53 6.38 11.01
C VAL A 149 18.92 6.75 12.43
N ARG A 150 18.39 7.87 12.91
CA ARG A 150 18.54 8.27 14.31
C ARG A 150 17.43 7.61 15.12
N CYS A 151 17.82 6.78 16.08
CA CYS A 151 16.90 5.99 16.89
C CYS A 151 17.03 6.37 18.37
N LEU A 152 15.90 6.45 19.06
CA LEU A 152 15.81 6.54 20.51
C LEU A 152 15.73 5.13 21.11
N ILE A 153 16.59 4.85 22.08
CA ILE A 153 16.56 3.67 22.93
C ILE A 153 16.07 4.10 24.31
N ARG A 154 15.10 3.37 24.86
CA ARG A 154 14.68 3.52 26.25
C ARG A 154 15.30 2.43 27.10
N GLY A 155 16.14 2.84 28.05
CA GLY A 155 16.72 1.97 29.07
C GLY A 155 15.78 1.76 30.27
N GLN A 156 16.30 1.09 31.29
CA GLN A 156 15.59 0.94 32.56
C GLN A 156 15.57 2.29 33.31
N GLN A 157 14.49 2.57 34.06
CA GLN A 157 14.32 3.80 34.87
C GLN A 157 14.34 5.11 34.07
N GLU A 158 13.66 5.14 32.91
CA GLU A 158 13.51 6.34 32.07
C GLU A 158 14.79 6.93 31.47
N ALA A 159 15.95 6.31 31.67
CA ALA A 159 17.16 6.69 30.95
C ALA A 159 16.96 6.44 29.45
N SER A 160 17.27 7.43 28.60
CA SER A 160 17.21 7.29 27.14
C SER A 160 18.52 7.65 26.49
N ALA A 161 18.85 6.97 25.40
CA ALA A 161 20.02 7.25 24.58
C ALA A 161 19.61 7.30 23.11
N GLU A 162 20.27 8.16 22.33
CA GLU A 162 20.13 8.18 20.88
C GLU A 162 21.29 7.42 20.24
N VAL A 163 21.00 6.68 19.17
CA VAL A 163 21.98 5.95 18.36
C VAL A 163 21.70 6.17 16.88
N CYS A 164 22.73 6.33 16.08
CA CYS A 164 22.63 6.31 14.63
C CYS A 164 22.93 4.90 14.12
N ILE A 165 22.03 4.35 13.29
CA ILE A 165 22.15 3.01 12.71
C ILE A 165 22.19 3.17 11.19
N PRO A 166 23.15 2.54 10.49
CA PRO A 166 23.16 2.56 9.03
C PRO A 166 21.89 1.93 8.46
N VAL A 167 21.31 2.51 7.41
CA VAL A 167 20.09 1.94 6.82
C VAL A 167 20.33 0.53 6.24
N SER A 168 21.55 0.24 5.77
CA SER A 168 21.94 -1.10 5.30
C SER A 168 22.17 -2.13 6.42
N PHE A 169 22.09 -1.72 7.68
CA PHE A 169 22.37 -2.59 8.82
C PHE A 169 21.45 -3.81 8.78
N ARG A 170 22.05 -5.00 8.76
CA ARG A 170 21.35 -6.28 8.58
C ARG A 170 20.96 -6.92 9.90
N GLY A 171 19.84 -7.62 9.91
CA GLY A 171 19.34 -8.33 11.08
C GLY A 171 17.98 -8.97 10.83
N GLU A 172 17.35 -9.44 11.90
CA GLU A 172 15.98 -9.93 11.90
C GLU A 172 15.11 -8.89 12.62
N PHE A 173 14.61 -7.91 11.86
CA PHE A 173 13.87 -6.79 12.43
C PHE A 173 12.37 -6.98 12.32
N TYR A 174 11.67 -6.59 13.39
CA TYR A 174 10.22 -6.64 13.47
C TYR A 174 9.70 -5.27 13.87
N GLU A 175 8.70 -4.77 13.14
CA GLU A 175 7.97 -3.59 13.53
C GLU A 175 7.17 -3.86 14.80
N CYS A 176 7.22 -2.92 15.74
CA CYS A 176 6.30 -2.92 16.86
C CYS A 176 4.93 -2.39 16.41
N GLU A 177 3.87 -2.85 17.05
CA GLU A 177 2.52 -2.36 16.77
C GLU A 177 2.43 -0.85 17.03
N SER A 178 1.84 -0.13 16.08
CA SER A 178 1.67 1.32 16.15
C SER A 178 0.27 1.69 16.62
N GLU A 179 0.17 2.77 17.38
CA GLU A 179 -1.11 3.38 17.76
C GLU A 179 -1.70 4.26 16.66
N GLU A 180 -0.95 4.50 15.58
CA GLU A 180 -1.37 5.30 14.45
C GLU A 180 -2.59 4.70 13.75
N ARG A 181 -3.49 5.57 13.30
CA ARG A 181 -4.79 5.20 12.76
C ARG A 181 -4.99 5.91 11.44
N PHE A 182 -5.44 5.15 10.45
CA PHE A 182 -5.65 5.64 9.09
C PHE A 182 -7.11 5.50 8.69
N THR A 183 -7.58 6.46 7.92
CA THR A 183 -8.82 6.38 7.15
C THR A 183 -8.59 5.59 5.86
N LEU A 184 -9.66 5.06 5.24
CA LEU A 184 -9.54 4.43 3.92
C LEU A 184 -8.93 5.37 2.87
N ARG A 185 -9.22 6.67 2.95
CA ARG A 185 -8.67 7.66 2.03
C ARG A 185 -7.15 7.76 2.14
N GLU A 186 -6.62 7.87 3.35
CA GLU A 186 -5.17 7.95 3.58
C GLU A 186 -4.47 6.66 3.12
N ILE A 187 -5.06 5.50 3.40
CA ILE A 187 -4.53 4.21 2.95
C ILE A 187 -4.48 4.18 1.42
N MET A 188 -5.58 4.50 0.75
CA MET A 188 -5.67 4.42 -0.72
C MET A 188 -4.81 5.46 -1.43
N SER A 189 -4.53 6.60 -0.79
CA SER A 189 -3.63 7.63 -1.31
C SER A 189 -2.14 7.30 -1.15
N SER A 190 -1.77 6.30 -0.35
CA SER A 190 -0.37 5.93 -0.09
C SER A 190 -0.04 4.56 -0.65
N SER A 191 0.93 4.47 -1.58
CA SER A 191 1.42 3.20 -2.12
C SER A 191 1.95 2.27 -1.03
N SER A 192 2.71 2.82 -0.07
CA SER A 192 3.27 2.06 1.04
C SER A 192 2.23 1.52 2.02
N LEU A 193 1.06 2.18 2.16
CA LEU A 193 -0.02 1.69 3.00
C LEU A 193 -0.88 0.67 2.27
N ARG A 194 -1.10 0.83 0.95
CA ARG A 194 -1.89 -0.14 0.15
C ARG A 194 -1.31 -1.55 0.13
N SER A 195 0.00 -1.71 0.34
CA SER A 195 0.64 -3.03 0.44
C SER A 195 0.58 -3.66 1.84
N ARG A 196 -0.06 -3.00 2.82
CA ARG A 196 -0.12 -3.46 4.21
C ARG A 196 -1.44 -4.14 4.54
N ARG A 197 -1.40 -4.95 5.59
CA ARG A 197 -2.60 -5.51 6.24
C ARG A 197 -3.09 -4.56 7.34
N PHE A 198 -4.40 -4.54 7.56
CA PHE A 198 -5.04 -3.64 8.53
C PHE A 198 -6.03 -4.35 9.44
N ARG A 199 -6.24 -3.81 10.65
CA ARG A 199 -7.38 -4.15 11.53
C ARG A 199 -8.27 -2.95 11.76
N PHE A 200 -9.55 -3.20 12.05
CA PHE A 200 -10.45 -2.16 12.51
C PHE A 200 -10.15 -1.74 13.95
N VAL A 201 -10.10 -0.43 14.22
CA VAL A 201 -9.78 0.11 15.55
C VAL A 201 -10.88 -0.15 16.60
N ASN A 202 -12.12 -0.42 16.19
CA ASN A 202 -13.28 -0.53 17.11
C ASN A 202 -14.25 -1.67 16.75
N ALA A 203 -13.83 -2.66 15.95
CA ALA A 203 -14.75 -3.70 15.55
C ALA A 203 -14.88 -4.75 16.66
N THR A 204 -15.99 -4.71 17.39
CA THR A 204 -16.54 -5.89 18.08
C THR A 204 -16.81 -7.07 17.13
N LYS A 205 -16.62 -6.89 15.81
CA LYS A 205 -16.92 -7.83 14.74
C LYS A 205 -15.72 -8.36 13.94
N CYS A 206 -14.54 -7.72 13.98
CA CYS A 206 -13.41 -8.14 13.14
C CYS A 206 -12.07 -7.60 13.68
N ASP A 207 -11.46 -8.37 14.57
CA ASP A 207 -10.05 -8.18 15.01
C ASP A 207 -9.06 -8.84 14.03
N ARG A 208 -9.56 -9.35 12.90
CA ARG A 208 -8.77 -10.10 11.94
C ARG A 208 -8.07 -9.16 10.96
N PRO A 209 -6.83 -9.49 10.53
CA PRO A 209 -6.16 -8.74 9.48
C PRO A 209 -6.98 -8.76 8.18
N LEU A 210 -7.07 -7.60 7.56
CA LEU A 210 -7.72 -7.36 6.28
C LEU A 210 -6.69 -6.94 5.24
N ILE A 211 -6.85 -7.43 4.02
CA ILE A 211 -6.21 -6.87 2.83
C ILE A 211 -7.21 -5.89 2.22
N LEU A 212 -6.75 -4.66 1.97
CA LEU A 212 -7.57 -3.59 1.45
C LEU A 212 -7.19 -3.32 -0.01
N SER A 213 -8.13 -3.46 -0.92
CA SER A 213 -7.91 -3.27 -2.36
C SER A 213 -8.86 -2.22 -2.92
N PRO A 214 -8.37 -1.22 -3.68
CA PRO A 214 -9.24 -0.21 -4.26
C PRO A 214 -10.19 -0.81 -5.30
N VAL A 215 -11.38 -0.23 -5.38
CA VAL A 215 -12.36 -0.51 -6.43
C VAL A 215 -12.59 0.78 -7.20
N TYR A 216 -12.23 0.75 -8.48
CA TYR A 216 -12.32 1.92 -9.34
C TYR A 216 -13.50 1.84 -10.30
N HIS A 217 -14.12 2.98 -10.50
CA HIS A 217 -14.92 3.28 -11.68
C HIS A 217 -14.00 3.80 -12.78
N VAL A 218 -14.07 3.20 -13.96
CA VAL A 218 -13.28 3.61 -15.11
C VAL A 218 -14.22 4.04 -16.21
N GLN A 219 -14.09 5.30 -16.63
CA GLN A 219 -14.79 5.84 -17.79
C GLN A 219 -13.87 5.79 -19.00
N ALA A 220 -14.37 5.23 -20.10
CA ALA A 220 -13.62 5.18 -21.35
C ALA A 220 -14.51 5.39 -22.57
N VAL A 221 -13.86 5.61 -23.71
CA VAL A 221 -14.52 5.70 -25.01
C VAL A 221 -13.95 4.64 -25.93
N MET A 222 -14.83 3.90 -26.60
CA MET A 222 -14.48 2.90 -27.61
C MET A 222 -14.92 3.37 -29.00
N ASN A 223 -14.09 3.08 -30.01
CA ASN A 223 -14.38 3.30 -31.44
C ASN A 223 -14.84 4.74 -31.78
N CYS A 224 -14.38 5.72 -31.00
CA CYS A 224 -14.68 7.16 -31.14
C CYS A 224 -16.19 7.53 -31.13
N LYS A 225 -17.09 6.64 -30.66
CA LYS A 225 -18.54 6.89 -30.65
C LYS A 225 -19.26 6.46 -29.37
N ASN A 226 -18.81 5.41 -28.69
CA ASN A 226 -19.54 4.85 -27.54
C ASN A 226 -18.74 5.11 -26.25
N SER A 227 -19.42 5.66 -25.24
CA SER A 227 -18.86 5.87 -23.91
C SER A 227 -19.22 4.68 -23.02
N LEU A 228 -18.21 4.15 -22.34
CA LEU A 228 -18.27 2.92 -21.57
C LEU A 228 -17.90 3.18 -20.11
N LEU A 229 -18.48 2.38 -19.23
CA LEU A 229 -18.21 2.34 -17.80
C LEU A 229 -17.78 0.93 -17.39
N PHE A 230 -16.73 0.87 -16.59
CA PHE A 230 -16.24 -0.39 -16.01
C PHE A 230 -16.05 -0.23 -14.51
N ASN A 231 -16.31 -1.30 -13.76
CA ASN A 231 -15.93 -1.40 -12.37
C ASN A 231 -14.87 -2.50 -12.25
N TYR A 232 -13.71 -2.18 -11.69
CA TYR A 232 -12.65 -3.15 -11.47
C TYR A 232 -12.17 -3.12 -10.02
N LEU A 233 -12.01 -4.31 -9.46
CA LEU A 233 -11.18 -4.57 -8.30
C LEU A 233 -9.73 -4.61 -8.75
N THR A 234 -8.88 -3.78 -8.13
CA THR A 234 -7.44 -3.85 -8.29
C THR A 234 -6.84 -4.51 -7.06
N THR A 235 -6.72 -5.83 -7.10
CA THR A 235 -5.91 -6.58 -6.13
C THR A 235 -4.44 -6.33 -6.48
N ILE A 236 -3.62 -5.96 -5.50
CA ILE A 236 -2.15 -5.80 -5.61
C ILE A 236 -1.50 -7.09 -5.14
#